data_AF-A0A1V6AJC1-F1
#
_entry.id   AF-A0A1V6AJC1-F1
#
_cell.length_a   1.000
_cell.length_b   1.000
_cell.length_c   1.000
_cell.angle_alpha   90.00
_cell.angle_beta   90.00
_cell.angle_gamma   90.00
#
_symmetry.space_group_name_H-M   'P 1'
#
loop_
_entity.id
_entity.type
_entity.pdbx_description
1 polymer ?
#
loop_
_entity_poly.entity_id
_entity_poly.type
_entity_poly.pdbx_seq_one_letter_code
_entity_poly.pdbx_strand_id
1 'polypeptide(L)'
;MHAHTKELAIATLDDGPKPARPPDFVPIDSLGRHVLGERVAVDWFAVPSGSPEMAETVPRRLAGRPVTTIQGHGTFARGRTLTEAFFLLAAADNAGKVVNAARRLKVDVEGLRAGMLARPSDFFVRPPDPYAVEDDGACDFPEETEILKEFRKAGARIFESFLSPFHTGSMSVRGVGDLLYAPKASMPRGLPGPLRRRPLRPDGSDSPELALHKAIYAESDFQTVMHCWLPEAAAHAYFRYPGEETEADRIVPVDAEGGFQYLVIPVLPADAGPEALIRGLHDYKVAVIRGGGVWAAGLQSLSEVLHHPSSVREICLYRIGAFERGLDLRRMEPAKAKKW
;
A
#
# COMPACT_ATOMS: atom_id res chain seq x y z
N MET A 1 6.62 15.28 14.48
CA MET A 1 5.95 15.96 13.34
C MET A 1 4.44 15.86 13.53
N HIS A 2 3.69 16.90 13.16
CA HIS A 2 2.22 16.89 13.18
C HIS A 2 1.72 17.04 11.74
N ALA A 3 0.73 16.24 11.35
CA ALA A 3 0.03 16.40 10.08
C ALA A 3 -1.46 16.05 10.21
N HIS A 4 -2.27 16.70 9.40
CA HIS A 4 -3.68 16.38 9.28
C HIS A 4 -3.84 15.18 8.33
N THR A 5 -3.57 13.98 8.82
CA THR A 5 -3.82 12.71 8.11
C THR A 5 -5.32 12.50 8.00
N LYS A 6 -5.94 13.15 7.00
CA LYS A 6 -7.39 13.29 6.88
C LYS A 6 -8.10 11.94 6.90
N GLU A 7 -7.53 10.94 6.24
CA GLU A 7 -8.18 9.65 6.05
C GLU A 7 -8.18 8.84 7.35
N LEU A 8 -7.09 8.88 8.12
CA LEU A 8 -7.06 8.32 9.47
C LEU A 8 -7.99 9.08 10.43
N ALA A 9 -8.00 10.42 10.34
CA ALA A 9 -8.88 11.22 11.17
C ALA A 9 -10.36 10.88 10.89
N ILE A 10 -10.77 10.79 9.63
CA ILE A 10 -12.11 10.36 9.22
C ILE A 10 -12.40 8.94 9.73
N ALA A 11 -11.44 8.02 9.59
CA ALA A 11 -11.62 6.63 10.00
C ALA A 11 -11.85 6.46 11.52
N THR A 12 -11.46 7.45 12.32
CA THR A 12 -11.60 7.46 13.79
C THR A 12 -12.76 8.34 14.28
N LEU A 13 -13.53 8.98 13.38
CA LEU A 13 -14.73 9.72 13.78
C LEU A 13 -15.82 8.79 14.32
N ASP A 14 -16.54 9.27 15.33
CA ASP A 14 -17.73 8.65 15.89
C ASP A 14 -18.74 9.75 16.28
N ASP A 15 -20.02 9.38 16.35
CA ASP A 15 -21.14 10.24 16.74
C ASP A 15 -21.54 10.05 18.22
N GLY A 16 -20.69 9.40 19.02
CA GLY A 16 -20.92 9.16 20.43
C GLY A 16 -20.91 10.45 21.27
N PRO A 17 -21.61 10.47 22.43
CA PRO A 17 -21.65 11.64 23.30
C PRO A 17 -20.26 11.99 23.82
N LYS A 18 -19.98 13.28 23.97
CA LYS A 18 -18.71 13.79 24.51
C LYS A 18 -18.91 14.31 25.95
N PRO A 19 -17.92 14.18 26.86
CA PRO A 19 -16.55 13.71 26.63
C PRO A 19 -16.48 12.20 26.36
N ALA A 20 -15.62 11.81 25.41
CA ALA A 20 -15.44 10.41 25.02
C ALA A 20 -13.99 9.98 25.20
N ARG A 21 -13.81 8.68 25.37
CA ARG A 21 -12.52 8.00 25.23
C ARG A 21 -12.63 7.09 24.00
N PRO A 22 -12.32 7.61 22.80
CA PRO A 22 -12.46 6.84 21.57
C PRO A 22 -11.56 5.58 21.63
N PRO A 23 -11.97 4.48 20.98
CA PRO A 23 -11.13 3.30 20.88
C PRO A 23 -9.89 3.58 20.04
N ASP A 24 -8.80 2.85 20.31
CA ASP A 24 -7.62 2.84 19.45
C ASP A 24 -8.00 2.45 18.01
N PHE A 25 -7.34 3.07 17.03
CA PHE A 25 -7.44 2.68 15.63
C PHE A 25 -6.63 1.39 15.39
N VAL A 26 -7.26 0.40 14.77
CA VAL A 26 -6.61 -0.86 14.36
C VAL A 26 -6.49 -0.87 12.83
N PRO A 27 -5.27 -0.87 12.26
CA PRO A 27 -5.06 -1.02 10.81
C PRO A 27 -5.57 -2.37 10.31
N ILE A 28 -6.05 -2.42 9.06
CA ILE A 28 -6.44 -3.65 8.36
C ILE A 28 -5.53 -3.99 7.18
N ASP A 29 -4.41 -3.29 7.04
CA ASP A 29 -3.40 -3.47 6.00
C ASP A 29 -2.04 -3.79 6.60
N SER A 30 -1.20 -4.48 5.81
CA SER A 30 0.12 -4.93 6.27
C SER A 30 1.06 -3.77 6.58
N LEU A 31 1.05 -2.72 5.75
CA LEU A 31 1.88 -1.55 6.00
C LEU A 31 1.53 -0.90 7.34
N GLY A 32 0.24 -0.58 7.56
CA GLY A 32 -0.25 -0.02 8.81
C GLY A 32 0.10 -0.88 10.02
N ARG A 33 -0.15 -2.20 9.96
CA ARG A 33 0.13 -3.12 11.08
C ARG A 33 1.61 -3.16 11.45
N HIS A 34 2.52 -3.27 10.48
CA HIS A 34 3.95 -3.42 10.76
C HIS A 34 4.65 -2.09 11.05
N VAL A 35 4.21 -1.00 10.42
CA VAL A 35 4.82 0.32 10.59
C VAL A 35 4.30 1.05 11.84
N LEU A 36 2.99 0.97 12.09
CA LEU A 36 2.34 1.73 13.17
C LEU A 36 2.14 0.89 14.44
N GLY A 37 2.28 -0.44 14.32
CA GLY A 37 1.94 -1.41 15.34
C GLY A 37 0.49 -1.87 15.27
N GLU A 38 0.08 -2.68 16.26
CA GLU A 38 -1.26 -3.26 16.30
C GLU A 38 -2.36 -2.22 16.47
N ARG A 39 -2.03 -1.10 17.12
CA ARG A 39 -2.98 -0.07 17.54
C ARG A 39 -2.35 1.30 17.49
N VAL A 40 -3.04 2.26 16.89
CA VAL A 40 -2.73 3.69 16.99
C VAL A 40 -3.64 4.29 18.05
N ALA A 41 -3.06 4.95 19.05
CA ALA A 41 -3.85 5.59 20.10
C ALA A 41 -4.70 6.73 19.51
N VAL A 42 -5.97 6.77 19.89
CA VAL A 42 -6.90 7.84 19.52
C VAL A 42 -7.34 8.53 20.80
N ASP A 43 -7.18 9.84 20.85
CA ASP A 43 -7.66 10.66 21.96
C ASP A 43 -8.68 11.70 21.45
N TRP A 44 -9.57 12.14 22.34
CA TRP A 44 -10.50 13.24 22.10
C TRP A 44 -10.29 14.31 23.18
N PHE A 45 -10.33 15.58 22.79
CA PHE A 45 -10.22 16.72 23.70
C PHE A 45 -11.32 17.72 23.42
N ALA A 46 -11.86 18.34 24.48
CA ALA A 46 -12.84 19.41 24.34
C ALA A 46 -12.26 20.63 23.60
N VAL A 47 -10.98 20.93 23.83
CA VAL A 47 -10.20 21.93 23.11
C VAL A 47 -9.05 21.21 22.39
N PRO A 48 -9.23 20.81 21.11
CA PRO A 48 -8.29 19.96 20.38
C PRO A 48 -7.13 20.76 19.74
N SER A 49 -6.83 21.96 20.24
CA SER A 49 -5.74 22.81 19.76
C SER A 49 -5.18 23.64 20.91
N GLY A 50 -3.89 23.45 21.21
CA GLY A 50 -3.16 24.25 22.20
C GLY A 50 -3.59 24.06 23.66
N SER A 51 -4.35 23.02 23.99
CA SER A 51 -4.79 22.77 25.37
C SER A 51 -3.69 22.13 26.23
N PRO A 52 -3.63 22.43 27.54
CA PRO A 52 -2.69 21.80 28.47
C PRO A 52 -2.83 20.26 28.50
N GLU A 53 -4.05 19.75 28.45
CA GLU A 53 -4.32 18.30 28.48
C GLU A 53 -3.72 17.60 27.26
N MET A 54 -3.81 18.23 26.09
CA MET A 54 -3.21 17.72 24.86
C MET A 54 -1.68 17.77 24.91
N ALA A 55 -1.13 18.88 25.39
CA ALA A 55 0.32 19.07 25.54
C ALA A 55 0.96 18.04 26.50
N GLU A 56 0.21 17.57 27.50
CA GLU A 56 0.66 16.51 28.41
C GLU A 56 0.45 15.11 27.80
N THR A 57 -0.66 14.89 27.10
CA THR A 57 -1.06 13.56 26.61
C THR A 57 -0.25 13.12 25.40
N VAL A 58 -0.03 13.99 24.41
CA VAL A 58 0.65 13.63 23.16
C VAL A 58 2.07 13.09 23.41
N PRO A 59 2.95 13.76 24.18
CA PRO A 59 4.29 13.22 24.48
C PRO A 59 4.23 11.86 25.20
N ARG A 60 3.29 11.68 26.13
CA ARG A 60 3.11 10.42 26.87
C ARG A 60 2.72 9.27 25.93
N ARG A 61 1.82 9.52 24.97
CA ARG A 61 1.47 8.54 23.92
C ARG A 61 2.67 8.19 23.05
N LEU A 62 3.40 9.22 22.61
CA LEU A 62 4.56 9.07 21.72
C LEU A 62 5.76 8.40 22.40
N ALA A 63 5.83 8.38 23.72
CA ALA A 63 6.84 7.61 24.45
C ALA A 63 6.66 6.10 24.24
N GLY A 64 5.42 5.62 24.15
CA GLY A 64 5.11 4.20 23.99
C GLY A 64 4.83 3.74 22.55
N ARG A 65 4.46 4.65 21.64
CA ARG A 65 4.10 4.34 20.24
C ARG A 65 4.68 5.37 19.28
N PRO A 66 5.01 5.01 18.03
CA PRO A 66 5.59 5.96 17.07
C PRO A 66 4.58 7.02 16.60
N VAL A 67 3.27 6.73 16.70
CA VAL A 67 2.18 7.56 16.21
C VAL A 67 1.02 7.60 17.20
N THR A 68 0.38 8.76 17.33
CA THR A 68 -0.89 8.95 18.02
C THR A 68 -1.77 9.91 17.22
N THR A 69 -3.09 9.75 17.27
CA THR A 69 -4.02 10.62 16.57
C THR A 69 -5.04 11.23 17.52
N ILE A 70 -5.52 12.42 17.17
CA ILE A 70 -6.52 13.15 17.91
C ILE A 70 -7.72 13.32 17.00
N GLN A 71 -8.88 12.84 17.47
CA GLN A 71 -10.13 12.91 16.74
C GLN A 71 -10.45 14.38 16.38
N GLY A 72 -10.67 14.65 15.10
CA GLY A 72 -10.99 15.99 14.59
C GLY A 72 -9.80 16.96 14.49
N HIS A 73 -8.57 16.55 14.81
CA HIS A 73 -7.38 17.41 14.68
C HIS A 73 -6.36 16.83 13.69
N GLY A 74 -5.82 15.65 13.98
CA GLY A 74 -4.76 15.07 13.17
C GLY A 74 -3.84 14.15 13.96
N THR A 75 -2.71 13.84 13.34
CA THR A 75 -1.81 12.79 13.80
C THR A 75 -0.43 13.37 14.12
N PHE A 76 0.13 12.90 15.22
CA PHE A 76 1.46 13.22 15.68
C PHE A 76 2.34 11.98 15.55
N ALA A 77 3.53 12.17 15.00
CA ALA A 77 4.52 11.10 14.84
C ALA A 77 5.86 11.49 15.45
N ARG A 78 6.51 10.52 16.08
CA ARG A 78 7.88 10.58 16.57
C ARG A 78 8.74 9.60 15.76
N GLY A 79 9.64 10.15 14.96
CA GLY A 79 10.71 9.41 14.27
C GLY A 79 12.08 9.82 14.78
N ARG A 80 13.11 9.04 14.45
CA ARG A 80 14.54 9.34 14.63
C ARG A 80 14.96 10.53 13.76
N THR A 81 14.33 10.70 12.61
CA THR A 81 14.51 11.84 11.70
C THR A 81 13.17 12.43 11.26
N LEU A 82 13.20 13.64 10.68
CA LEU A 82 12.02 14.23 10.05
C LEU A 82 11.46 13.34 8.93
N THR A 83 12.34 12.71 8.15
CA THR A 83 12.00 11.79 7.06
C THR A 83 11.26 10.56 7.59
N GLU A 84 11.72 9.95 8.67
CA GLU A 84 11.01 8.84 9.31
C GLU A 84 9.67 9.29 9.92
N ALA A 85 9.63 10.46 10.55
CA ALA A 85 8.37 11.00 11.06
C ALA A 85 7.35 11.24 9.93
N PHE A 86 7.80 11.67 8.75
CA PHE A 86 6.95 11.82 7.57
C PHE A 86 6.48 10.47 7.00
N PHE A 87 7.37 9.46 6.93
CA PHE A 87 7.02 8.08 6.59
C PHE A 87 5.90 7.52 7.49
N LEU A 88 6.04 7.68 8.81
CA LEU A 88 5.03 7.24 9.77
C LEU A 88 3.67 7.93 9.56
N LEU A 89 3.66 9.24 9.27
CA LEU A 89 2.43 9.97 8.98
C LEU A 89 1.78 9.54 7.66
N ALA A 90 2.59 9.28 6.63
CA ALA A 90 2.10 8.78 5.35
C ALA A 90 1.50 7.37 5.47
N ALA A 91 2.15 6.48 6.22
CA ALA A 91 1.61 5.15 6.53
C ALA A 91 0.31 5.23 7.35
N ALA A 92 0.24 6.15 8.33
CA ALA A 92 -0.96 6.40 9.11
C ALA A 92 -2.14 6.86 8.24
N ASP A 93 -1.92 7.84 7.35
CA ASP A 93 -2.94 8.29 6.40
C ASP A 93 -3.38 7.17 5.44
N ASN A 94 -2.43 6.35 4.98
CA ASN A 94 -2.72 5.19 4.12
C ASN A 94 -3.61 4.15 4.80
N ALA A 95 -3.32 3.80 6.05
CA ALA A 95 -4.14 2.87 6.81
C ALA A 95 -5.59 3.38 6.96
N GLY A 96 -5.75 4.70 7.16
CA GLY A 96 -7.04 5.37 7.10
C GLY A 96 -7.75 5.20 5.76
N LYS A 97 -7.03 5.41 4.64
CA LYS A 97 -7.58 5.22 3.28
C LYS A 97 -8.09 3.81 3.05
N VAL A 98 -7.34 2.79 3.49
CA VAL A 98 -7.73 1.39 3.35
C VAL A 98 -9.04 1.13 4.10
N VAL A 99 -9.12 1.56 5.37
CA VAL A 99 -10.34 1.40 6.20
C VAL A 99 -11.53 2.12 5.58
N ASN A 100 -11.36 3.37 5.12
CA ASN A 100 -12.44 4.13 4.53
C ASN A 100 -12.90 3.50 3.20
N ALA A 101 -11.98 3.07 2.33
CA ALA A 101 -12.33 2.37 1.10
C ALA A 101 -13.05 1.04 1.37
N ALA A 102 -12.60 0.26 2.37
CA ALA A 102 -13.25 -0.98 2.79
C ALA A 102 -14.68 -0.74 3.29
N ARG A 103 -14.90 0.32 4.10
CA ARG A 103 -16.25 0.73 4.54
C ARG A 103 -17.16 1.14 3.38
N ARG A 104 -16.64 1.89 2.41
CA ARG A 104 -17.38 2.27 1.18
C ARG A 104 -17.81 1.05 0.37
N LEU A 105 -17.00 -0.01 0.37
CA LEU A 105 -17.29 -1.32 -0.22
C LEU A 105 -18.12 -2.25 0.69
N LYS A 106 -18.54 -1.80 1.88
CA LYS A 106 -19.27 -2.60 2.89
C LYS A 106 -18.54 -3.89 3.30
N VAL A 107 -17.20 -3.88 3.26
CA VAL A 107 -16.38 -4.94 3.85
C VAL A 107 -16.56 -4.91 5.37
N ASP A 108 -16.64 -6.08 5.99
CA ASP A 108 -16.71 -6.23 7.45
C ASP A 108 -15.35 -5.88 8.10
N VAL A 109 -15.12 -4.59 8.31
CA VAL A 109 -13.88 -4.07 8.90
C VAL A 109 -13.66 -4.57 10.32
N GLU A 110 -14.71 -4.70 11.13
CA GLU A 110 -14.56 -5.12 12.53
C GLU A 110 -14.27 -6.63 12.61
N GLY A 111 -14.89 -7.45 11.77
CA GLY A 111 -14.52 -8.86 11.61
C GLY A 111 -13.08 -9.04 11.16
N LEU A 112 -12.60 -8.25 10.19
CA LEU A 112 -11.19 -8.26 9.78
C LEU A 112 -10.26 -7.88 10.92
N ARG A 113 -10.55 -6.81 11.66
CA ARG A 113 -9.75 -6.39 12.83
C ARG A 113 -9.67 -7.49 13.88
N ALA A 114 -10.79 -8.11 14.21
CA ALA A 114 -10.83 -9.21 15.18
C ALA A 114 -9.99 -10.40 14.70
N GLY A 115 -10.13 -10.80 13.43
CA GLY A 115 -9.35 -11.88 12.82
C GLY A 115 -7.84 -11.59 12.80
N MET A 116 -7.45 -10.39 12.40
CA MET A 116 -6.06 -9.93 12.30
C MET A 116 -5.37 -9.78 13.66
N LEU A 117 -6.12 -9.47 14.72
CA LEU A 117 -5.60 -9.46 16.09
C LEU A 117 -5.45 -10.88 16.64
N ALA A 118 -6.39 -11.78 16.34
CA ALA A 118 -6.37 -13.16 16.83
C ALA A 118 -5.34 -14.04 16.10
N ARG A 119 -5.20 -13.88 14.78
CA ARG A 119 -4.37 -14.71 13.90
C ARG A 119 -3.59 -13.87 12.89
N PRO A 120 -2.66 -13.01 13.33
CA PRO A 120 -1.95 -12.10 12.43
C PRO A 120 -1.21 -12.80 11.29
N SER A 121 -0.67 -14.01 11.53
CA SER A 121 0.05 -14.81 10.51
C SER A 121 -0.79 -15.13 9.28
N ASP A 122 -2.12 -15.20 9.41
CA ASP A 122 -3.03 -15.59 8.33
C ASP A 122 -3.29 -14.42 7.36
N PHE A 123 -3.08 -13.18 7.82
CA PHE A 123 -3.36 -11.96 7.07
C PHE A 123 -2.09 -11.23 6.63
N PHE A 124 -1.01 -11.41 7.38
CA PHE A 124 0.23 -10.64 7.26
C PHE A 124 1.43 -11.56 6.99
N VAL A 125 1.28 -12.43 5.99
CA VAL A 125 2.26 -13.48 5.66
C VAL A 125 3.62 -12.89 5.25
N ARG A 126 3.60 -11.74 4.58
CA ARG A 126 4.81 -11.04 4.12
C ARG A 126 4.88 -9.65 4.74
N PRO A 127 5.68 -9.46 5.81
CA PRO A 127 5.90 -8.14 6.36
C PRO A 127 6.69 -7.26 5.35
N PRO A 128 6.41 -5.96 5.26
CA PRO A 128 7.27 -5.04 4.53
C PRO A 128 8.64 -4.93 5.21
N ASP A 129 9.68 -4.59 4.45
CA ASP A 129 11.01 -4.34 4.98
C ASP A 129 10.99 -3.19 6.02
N PRO A 130 11.74 -3.30 7.14
CA PRO A 130 11.81 -2.24 8.12
C PRO A 130 12.33 -0.92 7.54
N TYR A 131 11.84 0.21 8.06
CA TYR A 131 12.32 1.53 7.63
C TYR A 131 13.78 1.77 8.08
N ALA A 132 14.70 1.78 7.11
CA ALA A 132 16.08 2.20 7.31
C ALA A 132 16.18 3.73 7.32
N VAL A 133 16.79 4.33 8.34
CA VAL A 133 16.97 5.80 8.46
C VAL A 133 18.20 6.32 7.74
N GLU A 134 19.16 5.44 7.49
CA GLU A 134 20.40 5.78 6.80
C GLU A 134 20.26 5.54 5.30
N ASP A 135 21.03 6.30 4.53
CA ASP A 135 21.28 6.08 3.11
C ASP A 135 20.12 6.42 2.14
N ASP A 136 19.20 7.31 2.52
CA ASP A 136 18.15 7.82 1.62
C ASP A 136 18.72 8.50 0.36
N GLY A 137 19.96 9.00 0.44
CA GLY A 137 20.67 9.63 -0.68
C GLY A 137 21.53 8.68 -1.53
N ALA A 138 21.62 7.38 -1.21
CA ALA A 138 22.46 6.45 -1.97
C ALA A 138 22.09 6.40 -3.43
N CYS A 139 23.13 6.33 -4.26
CA CYS A 139 23.01 5.94 -5.65
C CYS A 139 24.24 5.13 -6.02
N ASP A 140 24.09 3.81 -6.18
CA ASP A 140 25.18 2.89 -6.53
C ASP A 140 25.50 2.93 -8.04
N PHE A 141 24.71 3.65 -8.84
CA PHE A 141 24.84 3.75 -10.31
C PHE A 141 24.66 5.19 -10.84
N PRO A 142 25.38 6.20 -10.31
CA PRO A 142 25.22 7.59 -10.72
C PRO A 142 25.57 7.84 -12.20
N GLU A 143 26.35 6.95 -12.81
CA GLU A 143 26.74 6.98 -14.22
C GLU A 143 25.59 6.69 -15.20
N GLU A 144 24.55 5.96 -14.77
CA GLU A 144 23.40 5.54 -15.57
C GLU A 144 22.36 6.67 -15.71
N THR A 145 22.76 7.80 -16.29
CA THR A 145 22.01 9.06 -16.22
C THR A 145 20.56 8.97 -16.70
N GLU A 146 20.26 8.23 -17.78
CA GLU A 146 18.88 8.07 -18.28
C GLU A 146 18.04 7.14 -17.40
N ILE A 147 18.61 6.02 -16.94
CA ILE A 147 17.92 5.11 -16.02
C ILE A 147 17.64 5.81 -14.69
N LEU A 148 18.60 6.58 -14.18
CA LEU A 148 18.45 7.37 -12.97
C LEU A 148 17.31 8.39 -13.08
N LYS A 149 17.16 9.05 -14.24
CA LYS A 149 16.02 9.92 -14.52
C LYS A 149 14.71 9.14 -14.50
N GLU A 150 14.67 7.94 -15.08
CA GLU A 150 13.48 7.08 -15.05
C GLU A 150 13.08 6.65 -13.63
N PHE A 151 14.03 6.21 -12.80
CA PHE A 151 13.75 5.89 -11.38
C PHE A 151 13.16 7.08 -10.64
N ARG A 152 13.80 8.25 -10.73
CA ARG A 152 13.34 9.48 -10.06
C ARG A 152 11.97 9.92 -10.57
N LYS A 153 11.73 9.83 -11.88
CA LYS A 153 10.44 10.14 -12.51
C LYS A 153 9.36 9.18 -12.02
N ALA A 154 9.61 7.88 -12.09
CA ALA A 154 8.66 6.86 -11.64
C ALA A 154 8.35 7.01 -10.15
N GLY A 155 9.36 7.19 -9.31
CA GLY A 155 9.17 7.34 -7.87
C GLY A 155 8.40 8.59 -7.48
N ALA A 156 8.64 9.72 -8.17
CA ALA A 156 7.83 10.92 -7.99
C ALA A 156 6.39 10.68 -8.41
N ARG A 157 6.15 9.95 -9.51
CA ARG A 157 4.79 9.64 -9.98
C ARG A 157 4.05 8.68 -9.07
N ILE A 158 4.71 7.68 -8.48
CA ILE A 158 4.12 6.79 -7.47
C ILE A 158 3.60 7.61 -6.30
N PHE A 159 4.41 8.55 -5.81
CA PHE A 159 4.03 9.40 -4.68
C PHE A 159 2.92 10.40 -5.05
N GLU A 160 3.09 11.17 -6.13
CA GLU A 160 2.15 12.21 -6.57
C GLU A 160 0.78 11.66 -6.95
N SER A 161 0.73 10.42 -7.45
CA SER A 161 -0.51 9.76 -7.86
C SER A 161 -1.09 8.86 -6.76
N PHE A 162 -0.55 8.92 -5.54
CA PHE A 162 -0.99 8.14 -4.38
C PHE A 162 -1.00 6.63 -4.59
N LEU A 163 -0.07 6.10 -5.39
CA LEU A 163 0.02 4.65 -5.65
C LEU A 163 0.68 3.90 -4.49
N SER A 164 1.52 4.58 -3.71
CA SER A 164 2.09 4.04 -2.48
C SER A 164 2.50 5.18 -1.54
N PRO A 165 2.42 5.02 -0.21
CA PRO A 165 2.88 6.03 0.76
C PRO A 165 4.36 6.38 0.62
N PHE A 166 4.75 7.54 1.14
CA PHE A 166 6.16 7.99 1.16
C PHE A 166 7.10 6.86 1.59
N HIS A 167 8.18 6.63 0.83
CA HIS A 167 9.22 5.64 1.10
C HIS A 167 8.73 4.20 1.32
N THR A 168 7.62 3.83 0.66
CA THR A 168 7.12 2.46 0.61
C THR A 168 7.08 1.95 -0.83
N GLY A 169 6.83 0.65 -0.97
CA GLY A 169 6.85 -0.03 -2.25
C GLY A 169 8.28 -0.14 -2.79
N SER A 170 8.42 -0.88 -3.87
CA SER A 170 9.71 -1.16 -4.46
C SER A 170 9.61 -1.18 -5.99
N MET A 171 10.74 -0.94 -6.66
CA MET A 171 10.82 -1.08 -8.11
C MET A 171 12.22 -1.50 -8.53
N SER A 172 12.32 -2.25 -9.63
CA SER A 172 13.60 -2.67 -10.19
C SER A 172 13.62 -2.69 -11.71
N VAL A 173 14.83 -2.64 -12.25
CA VAL A 173 15.16 -2.87 -13.66
C VAL A 173 16.19 -4.00 -13.74
N ARG A 174 15.95 -4.98 -14.60
CA ARG A 174 16.83 -6.11 -14.86
C ARG A 174 18.04 -5.67 -15.68
N GLY A 175 19.23 -6.01 -15.23
CA GLY A 175 20.47 -5.97 -16.00
C GLY A 175 20.90 -7.38 -16.45
N VAL A 176 22.12 -7.51 -16.96
CA VAL A 176 22.66 -8.80 -17.44
C VAL A 176 23.10 -9.68 -16.27
N GLY A 177 23.91 -9.13 -15.36
CA GLY A 177 24.41 -9.82 -14.16
C GLY A 177 23.92 -9.24 -12.84
N ASP A 178 23.40 -8.01 -12.89
CA ASP A 178 22.86 -7.26 -11.76
C ASP A 178 21.41 -6.81 -12.05
N LEU A 179 20.77 -6.25 -11.03
CA LEU A 179 19.58 -5.45 -11.15
C LEU A 179 19.79 -4.09 -10.50
N LEU A 180 19.12 -3.09 -11.04
CA LEU A 180 19.01 -1.77 -10.43
C LEU A 180 17.72 -1.74 -9.62
N TYR A 181 17.78 -1.30 -8.37
CA TYR A 181 16.73 -1.51 -7.38
C TYR A 181 16.49 -0.26 -6.52
N ALA A 182 15.22 0.07 -6.32
CA ALA A 182 14.78 1.06 -5.36
C ALA A 182 13.88 0.38 -4.31
N PRO A 183 14.38 0.11 -3.08
CA PRO A 183 13.56 -0.45 -1.99
C PRO A 183 12.58 0.55 -1.39
N LYS A 184 12.68 1.83 -1.77
CA LYS A 184 11.76 2.91 -1.37
C LYS A 184 11.26 3.59 -2.63
N ALA A 185 10.37 2.92 -3.37
CA ALA A 185 9.97 3.36 -4.70
C ALA A 185 9.17 4.67 -4.69
N SER A 186 8.30 4.90 -3.70
CA SER A 186 7.53 6.14 -3.60
C SER A 186 8.39 7.28 -3.03
N MET A 187 8.93 8.13 -3.90
CA MET A 187 9.84 9.21 -3.51
C MET A 187 9.46 10.54 -4.18
N PRO A 188 8.94 11.53 -3.44
CA PRO A 188 8.59 12.84 -3.98
C PRO A 188 9.81 13.57 -4.54
N ARG A 189 9.56 14.55 -5.43
CA ARG A 189 10.61 15.44 -5.94
C ARG A 189 11.32 16.14 -4.76
N GLY A 190 12.65 16.06 -4.73
CA GLY A 190 13.49 16.68 -3.70
C GLY A 190 13.75 15.82 -2.46
N LEU A 191 13.08 14.68 -2.31
CA LEU A 191 13.33 13.72 -1.24
C LEU A 191 13.54 12.33 -1.88
N PRO A 192 14.76 12.04 -2.36
CA PRO A 192 15.06 10.76 -2.99
C PRO A 192 15.08 9.63 -1.95
N GLY A 193 14.87 8.40 -2.44
CA GLY A 193 15.20 7.18 -1.74
C GLY A 193 16.50 6.52 -2.29
N PRO A 194 17.02 5.50 -1.60
CA PRO A 194 18.20 4.77 -2.02
C PRO A 194 17.98 4.09 -3.37
N LEU A 195 18.99 4.17 -4.23
CA LEU A 195 19.07 3.48 -5.50
C LEU A 195 20.27 2.54 -5.50
N ARG A 196 20.02 1.23 -5.58
CA ARG A 196 21.00 0.18 -5.35
C ARG A 196 21.28 -0.66 -6.58
N ARG A 197 22.53 -1.08 -6.74
CA ARG A 197 22.91 -2.13 -7.69
C ARG A 197 23.10 -3.42 -6.91
N ARG A 198 22.41 -4.49 -7.30
CA ARG A 198 22.45 -5.80 -6.62
C ARG A 198 22.70 -6.91 -7.62
N PRO A 199 23.45 -7.97 -7.28
CA PRO A 199 23.56 -9.15 -8.15
C PRO A 199 22.19 -9.71 -8.49
N LEU A 200 21.96 -10.12 -9.74
CA LEU A 200 20.67 -10.67 -10.16
C LEU A 200 20.39 -12.03 -9.52
N ARG A 201 21.45 -12.82 -9.30
CA ARG A 201 21.36 -14.09 -8.57
C ARG A 201 21.21 -13.83 -7.06
N PRO A 202 20.38 -14.61 -6.35
CA PRO A 202 20.32 -14.54 -4.89
C PRO A 202 21.67 -14.89 -4.26
N ASP A 203 22.07 -14.17 -3.21
CA ASP A 203 23.30 -14.41 -2.46
C ASP A 203 23.06 -14.76 -0.97
N GLY A 204 21.79 -14.90 -0.58
CA GLY A 204 21.38 -15.23 0.79
C GLY A 204 21.29 -14.04 1.75
N SER A 205 21.67 -12.83 1.31
CA SER A 205 21.56 -11.59 2.09
C SER A 205 20.35 -10.72 1.71
N ASP A 206 19.58 -11.16 0.71
CA ASP A 206 18.44 -10.43 0.18
C ASP A 206 17.31 -10.30 1.20
N SER A 207 16.70 -9.11 1.26
CA SER A 207 15.43 -8.96 1.95
C SER A 207 14.33 -9.79 1.26
N PRO A 208 13.25 -10.19 1.96
CA PRO A 208 12.16 -10.93 1.34
C PRO A 208 11.59 -10.24 0.09
N GLU A 209 11.50 -8.90 0.11
CA GLU A 209 11.07 -8.08 -1.03
C GLU A 209 12.04 -8.24 -2.22
N LEU A 210 13.34 -8.05 -2.00
CA LEU A 210 14.35 -8.18 -3.06
C LEU A 210 14.45 -9.61 -3.59
N ALA A 211 14.34 -10.60 -2.72
CA ALA A 211 14.32 -12.02 -3.11
C ALA A 211 13.15 -12.31 -4.06
N LEU A 212 11.98 -11.70 -3.85
CA LEU A 212 10.82 -11.86 -4.72
C LEU A 212 11.02 -11.19 -6.08
N HIS A 213 11.63 -10.00 -6.14
CA HIS A 213 12.05 -9.38 -7.41
C HIS A 213 12.99 -10.29 -8.21
N LYS A 214 14.01 -10.86 -7.55
CA LYS A 214 14.95 -11.78 -8.19
C LYS A 214 14.28 -13.07 -8.66
N ALA A 215 13.37 -13.64 -7.86
CA ALA A 215 12.60 -14.83 -8.25
C ALA A 215 11.74 -14.57 -9.49
N ILE A 216 11.09 -13.40 -9.57
CA ILE A 216 10.33 -13.00 -10.76
C ILE A 216 11.25 -12.95 -11.99
N TYR A 217 12.41 -12.32 -11.90
CA TYR A 217 13.35 -12.26 -13.04
C TYR A 217 13.98 -13.60 -13.42
N ALA A 218 14.16 -14.52 -12.46
CA ALA A 218 14.71 -15.84 -12.73
C ALA A 218 13.77 -16.70 -13.59
N GLU A 219 12.46 -16.55 -13.39
CA GLU A 219 11.41 -17.36 -14.02
C GLU A 219 10.61 -16.59 -15.09
N SER A 220 11.15 -15.49 -15.61
CA SER A 220 10.49 -14.68 -16.64
C SER A 220 11.48 -13.94 -17.54
N ASP A 221 10.94 -13.32 -18.59
CA ASP A 221 11.62 -12.37 -19.47
C ASP A 221 11.30 -10.90 -19.12
N PHE A 222 10.63 -10.64 -17.99
CA PHE A 222 10.33 -9.29 -17.54
C PHE A 222 11.61 -8.47 -17.35
N GLN A 223 11.51 -7.19 -17.70
CA GLN A 223 12.60 -6.22 -17.59
C GLN A 223 12.41 -5.30 -16.38
N THR A 224 11.16 -5.05 -15.97
CA THR A 224 10.85 -4.19 -14.83
C THR A 224 9.83 -4.85 -13.92
N VAL A 225 9.98 -4.62 -12.61
CA VAL A 225 9.03 -5.08 -11.58
C VAL A 225 8.75 -3.91 -10.65
N MET A 226 7.51 -3.78 -10.20
CA MET A 226 7.06 -2.75 -9.28
C MET A 226 6.07 -3.31 -8.28
N HIS A 227 6.22 -2.93 -7.01
CA HIS A 227 5.31 -3.25 -5.93
C HIS A 227 4.83 -1.96 -5.25
N CYS A 228 3.51 -1.81 -5.13
CA CYS A 228 2.86 -0.62 -4.59
C CYS A 228 1.77 -0.98 -3.56
N TRP A 229 1.55 -0.11 -2.57
CA TRP A 229 0.58 -0.30 -1.48
C TRP A 229 -0.70 0.53 -1.70
N LEU A 230 -1.50 0.16 -2.71
CA LEU A 230 -2.70 0.88 -3.10
C LEU A 230 -3.87 0.64 -2.12
N PRO A 231 -4.43 1.68 -1.47
CA PRO A 231 -5.55 1.53 -0.54
C PRO A 231 -6.79 0.92 -1.17
N GLU A 232 -7.13 1.36 -2.39
CA GLU A 232 -8.33 0.94 -3.08
C GLU A 232 -8.25 -0.54 -3.49
N ALA A 233 -7.09 -1.00 -3.94
CA ALA A 233 -6.85 -2.41 -4.25
C ALA A 233 -6.82 -3.27 -2.97
N ALA A 234 -6.20 -2.77 -1.89
CA ALA A 234 -6.19 -3.46 -0.59
C ALA A 234 -7.61 -3.65 -0.03
N ALA A 235 -8.48 -2.67 -0.17
CA ALA A 235 -9.90 -2.80 0.20
C ALA A 235 -10.63 -3.82 -0.69
N HIS A 236 -10.40 -3.79 -2.01
CA HIS A 236 -10.98 -4.77 -2.93
C HIS A 236 -10.51 -6.20 -2.70
N ALA A 237 -9.31 -6.41 -2.16
CA ALA A 237 -8.81 -7.74 -1.86
C ALA A 237 -9.70 -8.48 -0.83
N TYR A 238 -10.49 -7.76 -0.03
CA TYR A 238 -11.45 -8.30 0.93
C TYR A 238 -12.92 -8.09 0.51
N PHE A 239 -13.16 -7.62 -0.71
CA PHE A 239 -14.51 -7.40 -1.21
C PHE A 239 -15.23 -8.73 -1.46
N ARG A 240 -16.50 -8.81 -1.04
CA ARG A 240 -17.43 -9.89 -1.40
C ARG A 240 -18.56 -9.28 -2.21
N TYR A 241 -18.97 -9.97 -3.26
CA TYR A 241 -20.20 -9.58 -3.93
C TYR A 241 -21.39 -9.78 -2.97
N PRO A 242 -22.42 -8.92 -3.02
CA PRO A 242 -23.63 -9.11 -2.21
C PRO A 242 -24.23 -10.51 -2.43
N GLY A 243 -24.40 -11.26 -1.33
CA GLY A 243 -24.94 -12.62 -1.34
C GLY A 243 -23.92 -13.75 -1.50
N GLU A 244 -22.62 -13.43 -1.63
CA GLU A 244 -21.56 -14.44 -1.62
C GLU A 244 -20.93 -14.60 -0.24
N GLU A 245 -20.52 -15.84 0.07
CA GLU A 245 -19.87 -16.17 1.33
C GLU A 245 -18.36 -15.89 1.33
N THR A 246 -17.72 -15.90 0.15
CA THR A 246 -16.27 -15.78 0.00
C THR A 246 -15.86 -14.47 -0.67
N GLU A 247 -14.66 -13.99 -0.34
CA GLU A 247 -14.01 -12.88 -1.03
C GLU A 247 -13.83 -13.16 -2.52
N ALA A 248 -13.95 -12.12 -3.33
CA ALA A 248 -13.63 -12.20 -4.73
C ALA A 248 -12.14 -12.53 -4.90
N ASP A 249 -11.85 -13.44 -5.83
CA ASP A 249 -10.52 -13.83 -6.28
C ASP A 249 -9.99 -12.92 -7.40
N ARG A 250 -10.73 -11.84 -7.71
CA ARG A 250 -10.46 -10.98 -8.84
C ARG A 250 -11.10 -9.60 -8.72
N ILE A 251 -10.53 -8.63 -9.42
CA ILE A 251 -11.09 -7.30 -9.66
C ILE A 251 -11.35 -7.18 -11.15
N VAL A 252 -12.61 -6.95 -11.53
CA VAL A 252 -13.00 -6.82 -12.94
C VAL A 252 -13.33 -5.35 -13.24
N PRO A 253 -12.72 -4.72 -14.25
CA PRO A 253 -13.03 -3.34 -14.60
C PRO A 253 -14.49 -3.14 -15.01
N VAL A 254 -15.02 -1.96 -14.69
CA VAL A 254 -16.37 -1.53 -15.10
C VAL A 254 -16.34 -0.31 -16.02
N ASP A 255 -15.16 0.26 -16.25
CA ASP A 255 -14.90 1.33 -17.18
C ASP A 255 -14.29 0.80 -18.49
N ALA A 256 -14.33 1.61 -19.55
CA ALA A 256 -13.95 1.19 -20.89
C ALA A 256 -12.43 0.96 -21.04
N GLU A 257 -11.59 1.82 -20.46
CA GLU A 257 -10.14 1.75 -20.59
C GLU A 257 -9.59 0.57 -19.79
N GLY A 258 -10.07 0.41 -18.55
CA GLY A 258 -9.79 -0.74 -17.71
C GLY A 258 -10.18 -2.04 -18.42
N GLY A 259 -11.41 -2.15 -18.94
CA GLY A 259 -11.86 -3.36 -19.65
C GLY A 259 -11.17 -3.63 -21.00
N PHE A 260 -10.47 -2.64 -21.56
CA PHE A 260 -9.62 -2.80 -22.74
C PHE A 260 -8.22 -3.31 -22.37
N GLN A 261 -7.61 -2.75 -21.32
CA GLN A 261 -6.24 -3.07 -20.90
C GLN A 261 -6.16 -4.31 -20.00
N TYR A 262 -7.17 -4.52 -19.14
CA TYR A 262 -7.25 -5.60 -18.16
C TYR A 262 -8.63 -6.25 -18.24
N LEU A 263 -8.71 -7.49 -18.71
CA LEU A 263 -9.98 -8.23 -18.64
C LEU A 263 -10.37 -8.54 -17.20
N VAL A 264 -9.36 -8.86 -16.39
CA VAL A 264 -9.46 -9.21 -14.98
C VAL A 264 -8.11 -8.94 -14.34
N ILE A 265 -8.11 -8.52 -13.08
CA ILE A 265 -6.92 -8.41 -12.24
C ILE A 265 -7.04 -9.47 -11.14
N PRO A 266 -6.14 -10.47 -11.08
CA PRO A 266 -6.23 -11.53 -10.07
C PRO A 266 -5.98 -10.98 -8.66
N VAL A 267 -6.75 -11.49 -7.70
CA VAL A 267 -6.54 -11.30 -6.25
C VAL A 267 -6.09 -12.64 -5.67
N LEU A 268 -4.80 -12.76 -5.40
CA LEU A 268 -4.16 -13.93 -4.83
C LEU A 268 -4.36 -13.96 -3.30
N PRO A 269 -4.41 -15.17 -2.69
CA PRO A 269 -4.49 -15.30 -1.23
C PRO A 269 -3.22 -14.78 -0.55
N ALA A 270 -3.29 -14.53 0.76
CA ALA A 270 -2.19 -13.90 1.51
C ALA A 270 -0.90 -14.73 1.50
N ASP A 271 -1.06 -16.05 1.52
CA ASP A 271 0.00 -17.07 1.50
C ASP A 271 0.46 -17.47 0.09
N ALA A 272 -0.01 -16.79 -0.96
CA ALA A 272 0.39 -17.09 -2.34
C ALA A 272 1.91 -17.06 -2.51
N GLY A 273 2.51 -18.19 -2.86
CA GLY A 273 3.94 -18.31 -3.12
C GLY A 273 4.41 -17.54 -4.37
N PRO A 274 5.74 -17.43 -4.58
CA PRO A 274 6.30 -16.79 -5.77
C PRO A 274 5.75 -17.36 -7.07
N GLU A 275 5.52 -18.68 -7.15
CA GLU A 275 5.03 -19.36 -8.35
C GLU A 275 3.65 -18.85 -8.78
N ALA A 276 2.73 -18.67 -7.82
CA ALA A 276 1.39 -18.16 -8.08
C ALA A 276 1.43 -16.68 -8.53
N LEU A 277 2.30 -15.87 -7.90
CA LEU A 277 2.50 -14.49 -8.31
C LEU A 277 3.08 -14.39 -9.72
N ILE A 278 4.15 -15.13 -10.01
CA ILE A 278 4.83 -15.12 -11.31
C ILE A 278 3.87 -15.54 -12.42
N ARG A 279 3.06 -16.58 -12.19
CA ARG A 279 2.00 -16.97 -13.13
C ARG A 279 1.00 -15.84 -13.35
N GLY A 280 0.51 -15.21 -12.27
CA GLY A 280 -0.40 -14.07 -12.37
C GLY A 280 0.20 -12.90 -13.16
N LEU A 281 1.49 -12.61 -12.98
CA LEU A 281 2.20 -11.58 -13.73
C LEU A 281 2.40 -11.96 -15.20
N HIS A 282 2.65 -13.23 -15.52
CA HIS A 282 2.72 -13.70 -16.92
C HIS A 282 1.39 -13.49 -17.64
N ASP A 283 0.30 -13.94 -17.01
CA ASP A 283 -1.04 -13.94 -17.58
C ASP A 283 -1.64 -12.51 -17.66
N TYR A 284 -1.38 -11.66 -16.66
CA TYR A 284 -2.09 -10.37 -16.50
C TYR A 284 -1.20 -9.13 -16.37
N LYS A 285 0.13 -9.27 -16.29
CA LYS A 285 1.12 -8.21 -16.00
C LYS A 285 0.97 -7.52 -14.64
N VAL A 286 -0.14 -7.73 -13.94
CA VAL A 286 -0.42 -7.20 -12.61
C VAL A 286 -1.22 -8.20 -11.79
N ALA A 287 -0.96 -8.26 -10.49
CA ALA A 287 -1.70 -9.06 -9.53
C ALA A 287 -1.80 -8.33 -8.18
N VAL A 288 -2.89 -8.55 -7.45
CA VAL A 288 -3.06 -8.10 -6.07
C VAL A 288 -2.87 -9.29 -5.15
N ILE A 289 -2.05 -9.16 -4.11
CA ILE A 289 -1.95 -10.15 -3.04
C ILE A 289 -2.74 -9.63 -1.84
N ARG A 290 -3.65 -10.44 -1.29
CA ARG A 290 -4.40 -10.10 -0.09
C ARG A 290 -3.44 -9.83 1.08
N GLY A 291 -3.44 -8.60 1.60
CA GLY A 291 -2.47 -8.17 2.62
C GLY A 291 -1.04 -7.96 2.10
N GLY A 292 -0.76 -8.15 0.81
CA GLY A 292 0.59 -8.09 0.22
C GLY A 292 0.76 -7.10 -0.93
N GLY A 293 -0.19 -6.19 -1.13
CA GLY A 293 -0.08 -5.08 -2.09
C GLY A 293 -0.32 -5.46 -3.55
N VAL A 294 0.02 -4.54 -4.45
CA VAL A 294 -0.14 -4.66 -5.91
C VAL A 294 1.22 -4.86 -6.56
N TRP A 295 1.38 -5.97 -7.24
CA TRP A 295 2.60 -6.35 -7.95
C TRP A 295 2.38 -6.23 -9.44
N ALA A 296 3.33 -5.62 -10.14
CA ALA A 296 3.29 -5.44 -11.59
C ALA A 296 4.65 -5.76 -12.22
N ALA A 297 4.62 -6.21 -13.47
CA ALA A 297 5.81 -6.46 -14.27
C ALA A 297 5.67 -5.86 -15.68
N GLY A 298 6.77 -5.34 -16.22
CA GLY A 298 6.86 -4.75 -17.55
C GLY A 298 7.98 -5.37 -18.38
N LEU A 299 7.89 -5.21 -19.70
CA LEU A 299 8.84 -5.78 -20.67
C LEU A 299 9.87 -4.77 -21.19
N GLN A 300 9.70 -3.47 -20.90
CA GLN A 300 10.46 -2.40 -21.56
C GLN A 300 10.98 -1.36 -20.57
N SER A 301 10.15 -0.84 -19.66
CA SER A 301 10.55 0.33 -18.86
C SER A 301 9.83 0.47 -17.52
N LEU A 302 10.35 1.37 -16.67
CA LEU A 302 9.68 1.76 -15.42
C LEU A 302 8.38 2.53 -15.68
N SER A 303 8.32 3.28 -16.80
CA SER A 303 7.11 4.02 -17.18
C SER A 303 5.99 3.09 -17.62
N GLU A 304 6.32 2.00 -18.32
CA GLU A 304 5.36 0.94 -18.69
C GLU A 304 4.82 0.22 -17.45
N VAL A 305 5.70 -0.32 -16.58
CA VAL A 305 5.22 -1.06 -15.40
C VAL A 305 4.43 -0.19 -14.43
N LEU A 306 4.75 1.11 -14.33
CA LEU A 306 4.00 2.09 -13.52
C LEU A 306 2.55 2.26 -13.97
N HIS A 307 2.28 2.08 -15.26
CA HIS A 307 0.92 2.18 -15.81
C HIS A 307 -0.01 1.17 -15.15
N HIS A 308 0.48 -0.04 -14.84
CA HIS A 308 -0.33 -1.10 -14.23
C HIS A 308 -0.94 -0.72 -12.87
N PRO A 309 -0.17 -0.41 -11.80
CA PRO A 309 -0.76 0.00 -10.53
C PRO A 309 -1.60 1.27 -10.68
N SER A 310 -1.21 2.20 -11.56
CA SER A 310 -2.03 3.38 -11.86
C SER A 310 -3.41 3.00 -12.38
N SER A 311 -3.51 2.11 -13.35
CA SER A 311 -4.80 1.65 -13.88
C SER A 311 -5.59 0.84 -12.85
N VAL A 312 -4.93 -0.01 -12.05
CA VAL A 312 -5.60 -0.75 -10.95
C VAL A 312 -6.28 0.22 -9.98
N ARG A 313 -5.62 1.33 -9.63
CA ARG A 313 -6.22 2.36 -8.78
C ARG A 313 -7.51 2.91 -9.36
N GLU A 314 -7.47 3.37 -10.62
CA GLU A 314 -8.62 3.98 -11.26
C GLU A 314 -9.77 2.98 -11.44
N ILE A 315 -9.47 1.75 -11.83
CA ILE A 315 -10.44 0.64 -11.89
C ILE A 315 -11.15 0.45 -10.53
N CYS A 316 -10.37 0.42 -9.45
CA CYS A 316 -10.93 0.29 -8.11
C CYS A 316 -11.80 1.50 -7.73
N LEU A 317 -11.39 2.72 -8.08
CA LEU A 317 -12.17 3.93 -7.81
C LEU A 317 -13.51 3.93 -8.56
N TYR A 318 -13.54 3.53 -9.83
CA TYR A 318 -14.80 3.36 -10.57
C TYR A 318 -15.72 2.33 -9.93
N ARG A 319 -15.17 1.19 -9.49
CA ARG A 319 -15.94 0.15 -8.78
C ARG A 319 -16.50 0.65 -7.46
N ILE A 320 -15.69 1.33 -6.64
CA ILE A 320 -16.17 1.92 -5.37
C ILE A 320 -17.29 2.90 -5.64
N GLY A 321 -17.10 3.84 -6.58
CA GLY A 321 -18.11 4.84 -6.92
C GLY A 321 -19.41 4.23 -7.46
N ALA A 322 -19.33 3.16 -8.26
CA ALA A 322 -20.50 2.42 -8.71
C ALA A 322 -21.23 1.71 -7.56
N PHE A 323 -20.48 1.06 -6.67
CA PHE A 323 -21.02 0.35 -5.52
C PHE A 323 -21.69 1.29 -4.50
N GLU A 324 -21.10 2.45 -4.23
CA GLU A 324 -21.68 3.49 -3.35
C GLU A 324 -23.02 4.01 -3.87
N ARG A 325 -23.21 4.03 -5.19
CA ARG A 325 -24.47 4.39 -5.83
C ARG A 325 -25.51 3.27 -5.80
N GLY A 326 -25.20 2.13 -5.16
CA GLY A 326 -26.07 0.96 -5.09
C GLY A 326 -26.16 0.17 -6.40
N LEU A 327 -25.20 0.35 -7.33
CA LEU A 327 -25.18 -0.38 -8.58
C LEU A 327 -24.62 -1.80 -8.39
N ASP A 328 -25.15 -2.75 -9.16
CA ASP A 328 -24.67 -4.13 -9.19
C ASP A 328 -23.46 -4.25 -10.12
N LEU A 329 -22.26 -4.37 -9.53
CA LEU A 329 -21.01 -4.50 -10.27
C LEU A 329 -21.04 -5.67 -11.28
N ARG A 330 -21.70 -6.79 -10.96
CA ARG A 330 -21.77 -7.96 -11.86
C ARG A 330 -22.51 -7.68 -13.17
N ARG A 331 -23.42 -6.69 -13.16
CA ARG A 331 -24.15 -6.24 -14.35
C ARG A 331 -23.33 -5.25 -15.17
N MET A 332 -22.36 -4.59 -14.56
CA MET A 332 -21.49 -3.62 -15.21
C MET A 332 -20.21 -4.26 -15.78
N GLU A 333 -19.81 -5.39 -15.22
CA GLU A 333 -18.65 -6.14 -15.66
C GLU A 333 -18.81 -6.66 -17.10
N PRO A 334 -17.77 -6.54 -17.96
CA PRO A 334 -17.81 -7.03 -19.32
C PRO A 334 -18.16 -8.52 -19.39
N ALA A 335 -19.10 -8.91 -20.26
CA ALA A 335 -19.51 -10.31 -20.42
C ALA A 335 -18.34 -11.25 -20.73
N LYS A 336 -17.31 -10.76 -21.43
CA LYS A 336 -16.07 -11.50 -21.73
C LYS A 336 -15.27 -11.90 -20.49
N ALA A 337 -15.35 -11.14 -19.39
CA ALA A 337 -14.61 -11.41 -18.16
C ALA A 337 -15.11 -12.66 -17.43
N LYS A 338 -16.35 -13.11 -17.67
CA LYS A 338 -16.93 -14.33 -17.07
C LYS A 338 -16.27 -15.63 -17.54
N LYS A 339 -15.44 -15.58 -18.58
CA LYS A 339 -14.75 -16.73 -19.17
C LYS A 339 -13.31 -16.91 -18.68
N TRP A 340 -12.81 -15.93 -17.93
CA TRP A 340 -11.47 -15.89 -17.34
C TRP A 340 -11.58 -16.11 -15.84
#